data_AF-A0A7C2YDJ0-F1
#
_entry.id   AF-A0A7C2YDJ0-F1
#
_cell.length_a   1.000
_cell.length_b   1.000
_cell.length_c   1.000
_cell.angle_alpha   90.00
_cell.angle_beta   90.00
_cell.angle_gamma   90.00
#
_symmetry.space_group_name_H-M   'P 1'
#
loop_
_entity.id
_entity.type
_entity.pdbx_description
1 polymer ?
#
loop_
_entity_poly.entity_id
_entity_poly.type
_entity_poly.pdbx_seq_one_letter_code
_entity_poly.pdbx_strand_id
1 'polypeptide(L)'
;MAYSDSILTLTYDFLLYLIPQLSKYPREQKFNLGDRIQNLTHDILDDFLIAYYSKASDDKTDRLRKANIKLERLRFSIRLSHDLKLLSNEPPRRGQMC
;
A
#
# COMPACT_ATOMS: atom_id res chain seq x y z
N MET A 1 10.69 13.65 13.90
CA MET A 1 11.72 13.08 13.03
C MET A 1 11.80 13.91 11.76
N ALA A 2 12.98 14.43 11.41
CA ALA A 2 13.21 15.17 10.18
C ALA A 2 13.10 14.20 8.99
N TYR A 3 12.12 14.43 8.13
CA TYR A 3 11.84 13.57 6.99
C TYR A 3 12.58 14.14 5.77
N SER A 4 13.76 13.59 5.48
CA SER A 4 14.39 13.78 4.17
C SER A 4 13.59 12.96 3.16
N ASP A 5 12.46 13.51 2.72
CA ASP A 5 11.34 12.72 2.18
C ASP A 5 11.60 12.19 0.78
N SER A 6 12.35 11.08 0.76
CA SER A 6 12.51 10.22 -0.38
C SER A 6 11.24 9.39 -0.51
N ILE A 7 10.71 9.30 -1.73
CA ILE A 7 9.51 8.50 -2.07
C ILE A 7 9.57 7.06 -1.53
N LEU A 8 10.78 6.51 -1.36
CA LEU A 8 11.07 5.22 -0.75
C LEU A 8 10.62 5.14 0.70
N THR A 9 10.99 6.15 1.50
CA THR A 9 10.63 6.22 2.92
C THR A 9 9.12 6.36 3.07
N LEU A 10 8.45 7.15 2.21
CA LEU A 10 6.98 7.29 2.24
C LEU A 10 6.28 5.99 1.94
N THR A 11 6.77 5.27 0.93
CA THR A 11 6.19 3.99 0.53
C THR A 11 6.40 2.95 1.62
N TYR A 12 7.54 2.99 2.32
CA TYR A 12 7.82 2.13 3.46
C TYR A 12 6.93 2.45 4.67
N ASP A 13 6.75 3.73 5.01
CA ASP A 13 5.85 4.17 6.09
C ASP A 13 4.39 3.78 5.76
N PHE A 14 4.00 3.93 4.50
CA PHE A 14 2.70 3.48 4.02
C PHE A 14 2.51 1.96 4.16
N LEU A 15 3.54 1.14 3.88
CA LEU A 15 3.50 -0.31 4.13
C LEU A 15 3.30 -0.63 5.62
N LEU A 16 4.03 0.07 6.51
CA LEU A 16 3.87 -0.09 7.96
C LEU A 16 2.45 0.22 8.42
N TYR A 17 1.82 1.24 7.83
CA TYR A 17 0.41 1.57 8.10
C TYR A 17 -0.56 0.55 7.50
N LEU A 18 -0.28 0.03 6.29
CA LEU A 18 -1.18 -0.84 5.53
C LEU A 18 -1.31 -2.25 6.13
N ILE A 19 -0.19 -2.86 6.52
CA ILE A 19 -0.14 -4.24 7.08
C ILE A 19 -1.16 -4.48 8.22
N PRO A 20 -1.24 -3.64 9.26
CA PRO A 20 -2.21 -3.84 10.34
C PRO A 20 -3.66 -3.63 9.88
N GLN A 21 -3.93 -2.81 8.85
CA GLN A 21 -5.28 -2.66 8.30
C GLN A 21 -5.71 -3.93 7.54
N LEU A 22 -4.81 -4.51 6.74
CA LEU A 22 -5.08 -5.75 6.02
C LEU A 22 -5.29 -6.94 6.96
N SER A 23 -4.68 -6.92 8.14
CA SER A 23 -4.91 -7.96 9.15
C SER A 23 -6.32 -7.94 9.75
N LYS A 24 -7.06 -6.84 9.61
CA LYS A 24 -8.46 -6.73 10.07
C LYS A 24 -9.47 -7.35 9.11
N TYR A 25 -9.05 -7.75 7.90
CA TYR A 25 -9.96 -8.30 6.91
C TYR A 25 -10.44 -9.70 7.33
N PRO A 26 -11.69 -10.08 7.01
CA PRO A 26 -12.17 -11.43 7.21
C PRO A 26 -11.31 -12.43 6.42
N ARG A 27 -11.13 -13.63 6.96
CA ARG A 27 -10.12 -14.61 6.51
C ARG A 27 -10.15 -14.87 5.00
N GLU A 28 -11.33 -14.98 4.41
CA GLU A 28 -11.52 -15.26 2.98
C GLU A 28 -11.02 -14.12 2.06
N GLN A 29 -11.21 -12.87 2.50
CA GLN A 29 -10.84 -11.68 1.73
C GLN A 29 -9.41 -11.21 2.03
N LYS A 30 -8.87 -11.59 3.20
CA LYS A 30 -7.46 -11.36 3.55
C LYS A 30 -6.52 -12.05 2.55
N PHE A 31 -6.79 -13.29 2.18
CA PHE A 31 -5.96 -14.03 1.21
C PHE A 31 -6.18 -13.61 -0.24
N ASN A 32 -7.34 -13.04 -0.60
CA ASN A 32 -7.60 -12.56 -1.96
C ASN A 32 -7.17 -11.10 -2.15
N LEU A 33 -7.81 -10.18 -1.42
CA LEU A 33 -7.58 -8.74 -1.57
C LEU A 33 -6.40 -8.28 -0.72
N GLY A 34 -6.27 -8.76 0.52
CA GLY A 34 -5.20 -8.34 1.41
C GLY A 34 -3.82 -8.68 0.86
N ASP A 35 -3.60 -9.94 0.50
CA ASP A 35 -2.36 -10.41 -0.14
C ASP A 35 -2.05 -9.61 -1.42
N ARG A 36 -3.05 -9.41 -2.28
CA ARG A 36 -2.89 -8.68 -3.54
C ARG A 36 -2.51 -7.21 -3.34
N ILE A 37 -3.11 -6.53 -2.36
CA ILE A 37 -2.76 -5.14 -2.01
C ILE A 37 -1.35 -5.08 -1.42
N GLN A 38 -0.99 -6.01 -0.54
CA GLN A 38 0.34 -6.08 0.06
C GLN A 38 1.43 -6.30 -1.01
N ASN A 39 1.20 -7.24 -1.93
CA ASN A 39 2.09 -7.53 -3.03
C ASN A 39 2.20 -6.35 -4.01
N LEU A 40 1.10 -5.70 -4.36
CA LEU A 40 1.11 -4.47 -5.18
C LEU A 40 1.92 -3.35 -4.53
N THR A 41 1.79 -3.18 -3.22
CA THR A 41 2.50 -2.12 -2.49
C THR A 41 4.00 -2.41 -2.42
N HIS A 42 4.41 -3.67 -2.21
CA HIS A 42 5.81 -4.07 -2.32
C HIS A 42 6.38 -3.85 -3.72
N ASP A 43 5.63 -4.20 -4.76
CA ASP A 43 6.03 -4.05 -6.16
C ASP A 43 6.18 -2.58 -6.58
N ILE A 44 5.41 -1.66 -5.98
CA ILE A 44 5.60 -0.20 -6.12
C ILE A 44 6.90 0.25 -5.44
N LEU A 45 7.18 -0.24 -4.23
CA LEU A 45 8.42 0.07 -3.51
C LEU A 45 9.64 -0.40 -4.32
N ASP A 46 9.56 -1.60 -4.90
CA ASP A 46 10.63 -2.16 -5.73
C ASP A 46 10.87 -1.32 -6.99
N ASP A 47 9.83 -0.91 -7.70
CA ASP A 47 9.97 -0.01 -8.85
C ASP A 47 10.61 1.33 -8.48
N PHE A 48 10.25 1.90 -7.32
CA PHE A 48 10.90 3.13 -6.83
C PHE A 48 12.35 2.90 -6.45
N LEU A 49 12.68 1.73 -5.89
CA LEU A 49 14.05 1.38 -5.53
C LEU A 49 14.91 1.22 -6.78
N ILE A 50 14.42 0.51 -7.79
CA ILE A 50 15.08 0.39 -9.10
C ILE A 50 15.25 1.79 -9.72
N ALA A 51 14.19 2.60 -9.74
CA ALA A 51 14.25 3.96 -10.31
C ALA A 51 15.22 4.90 -9.55
N TYR A 52 15.45 4.67 -8.26
CA TYR A 52 16.41 5.41 -7.44
C TYR A 52 17.86 5.03 -7.77
N TYR A 53 18.13 3.74 -7.98
CA TYR A 53 19.48 3.23 -8.29
C TYR A 53 19.81 3.23 -9.80
N SER A 54 18.82 3.37 -10.68
CA SER A 54 19.02 3.48 -12.12
C SER A 54 19.82 4.73 -12.49
N LYS A 55 20.99 4.53 -13.11
CA LYS A 55 21.87 5.62 -13.60
C LYS A 55 21.42 6.18 -14.95
N ALA A 56 20.64 5.42 -15.73
CA ALA A 56 20.11 5.84 -17.02
C ALA A 56 18.77 6.56 -16.86
N SER A 57 18.66 7.75 -17.44
CA SER A 57 17.48 8.63 -17.31
C SER A 57 16.22 8.06 -17.95
N ASP A 58 16.36 7.21 -18.98
CA ASP A 58 15.24 6.63 -19.73
C ASP A 58 14.57 5.49 -18.95
N ASP A 59 15.36 4.53 -18.43
CA ASP A 59 14.88 3.43 -17.59
C ASP A 59 14.14 3.91 -16.33
N LYS A 60 14.61 5.00 -15.73
CA LYS A 60 13.97 5.63 -14.58
C LYS A 60 12.55 6.08 -14.92
N THR A 61 12.36 6.69 -16.08
CA THR A 61 11.07 7.26 -16.48
C THR A 61 10.06 6.15 -16.79
N ASP A 62 10.50 5.06 -17.43
CA ASP A 62 9.66 3.87 -17.64
C ASP A 62 9.23 3.23 -16.32
N ARG A 63 10.17 3.06 -15.36
CA ARG A 63 9.87 2.52 -14.03
C ARG A 63 8.90 3.39 -13.25
N LEU A 64 9.05 4.71 -13.30
CA LEU A 64 8.12 5.64 -12.66
C LEU A 64 6.71 5.57 -13.29
N ARG A 65 6.61 5.39 -14.62
CA ARG A 65 5.32 5.17 -15.28
C ARG A 65 4.67 3.85 -14.84
N LYS A 66 5.45 2.77 -14.73
CA LYS A 66 4.97 1.47 -14.21
C LYS A 66 4.47 1.60 -12.77
N ALA A 67 5.24 2.25 -11.90
CA ALA A 67 4.85 2.52 -10.52
C ALA A 67 3.55 3.34 -10.45
N ASN A 68 3.38 4.33 -11.32
CA ASN A 68 2.15 5.13 -11.38
C ASN A 68 0.91 4.29 -11.72
N ILE A 69 1.01 3.38 -12.70
CA ILE A 69 -0.10 2.48 -13.04
C ILE A 69 -0.40 1.52 -11.86
N LYS A 70 0.64 1.02 -11.18
CA LYS A 70 0.48 0.16 -10.00
C LYS A 70 -0.19 0.91 -8.83
N LEU A 71 0.13 2.18 -8.63
CA LEU A 71 -0.53 3.05 -7.64
C LEU A 71 -2.02 3.22 -7.95
N GLU A 72 -2.38 3.43 -9.21
CA GLU A 72 -3.79 3.50 -9.61
C GLU A 72 -4.51 2.17 -9.34
N ARG A 73 -3.90 1.04 -9.68
CA ARG A 73 -4.44 -0.30 -9.36
C ARG A 73 -4.62 -0.50 -7.85
N LEU A 74 -3.68 0.00 -7.04
CA LEU A 74 -3.78 -0.02 -5.59
C LEU A 74 -4.96 0.82 -5.10
N ARG A 75 -5.15 2.04 -5.63
CA ARG A 75 -6.31 2.89 -5.29
C ARG A 75 -7.63 2.20 -5.59
N PHE A 76 -7.76 1.58 -6.76
CA PHE A 76 -8.97 0.82 -7.11
C PHE A 76 -9.17 -0.39 -6.19
N SER A 77 -8.10 -1.07 -5.80
CA SER A 77 -8.17 -2.23 -4.88
C SER A 77 -8.58 -1.82 -3.46
N ILE A 78 -8.11 -0.67 -2.97
CA ILE A 78 -8.54 -0.07 -1.70
C ILE A 78 -10.00 0.35 -1.78
N ARG A 79 -10.42 1.00 -2.88
CA ARG A 79 -11.81 1.40 -3.11
C ARG A 79 -12.74 0.19 -3.15
N LEU A 80 -12.34 -0.88 -3.82
CA LEU A 80 -13.07 -2.16 -3.84
C LEU A 80 -13.18 -2.77 -2.44
N SER A 81 -12.09 -2.74 -1.66
CA SER A 81 -12.11 -3.23 -0.28
C SER A 81 -13.07 -2.43 0.62
N HIS A 82 -13.14 -1.12 0.40
CA HIS A 82 -14.08 -0.23 1.08
C HIS A 82 -15.54 -0.50 0.65
N ASP A 83 -15.78 -0.67 -0.65
CA ASP A 83 -17.11 -0.97 -1.20
C ASP A 83 -17.66 -2.31 -0.71
N LEU A 84 -16.79 -3.32 -0.60
CA LEU A 84 -17.09 -4.62 0.00
C LEU A 84 -17.33 -4.57 1.52
N LYS A 85 -17.31 -3.39 2.15
CA LYS A 85 -17.47 -3.17 3.60
C LYS A 85 -16.54 -4.04 4.47
N LEU A 86 -15.38 -4.44 3.94
CA LEU A 86 -14.41 -5.28 4.65
C LEU A 86 -13.70 -4.52 5.77
N LEU A 87 -13.67 -3.20 5.64
CA LEU A 87 -13.46 -2.28 6.75
C LEU A 87 -14.78 -2.18 7.49
N SER A 88 -15.04 -3.16 8.36
CA SER A 88 -16.18 -3.08 9.27
C SER A 88 -16.09 -1.74 10.01
N ASN A 89 -17.07 -0.87 9.78
CA ASN A 89 -17.26 0.37 10.52
C ASN A 89 -17.75 0.05 11.94
N GLU A 90 -17.04 -0.81 12.66
CA GLU A 90 -17.16 -0.81 14.10
C GLU A 90 -16.32 0.37 14.60
N PRO A 91 -16.94 1.51 14.97
CA PRO A 91 -16.20 2.52 15.71
C PRO A 91 -15.62 1.84 16.95
N PRO A 92 -14.40 2.21 17.40
CA PRO A 92 -13.84 1.63 18.62
C PRO A 92 -14.90 1.75 19.71
N ARG A 93 -15.41 0.61 20.20
CA ARG A 93 -16.42 0.60 21.25
C ARG A 93 -15.80 1.32 22.45
N ARG A 94 -16.17 2.59 22.64
CA ARG A 94 -15.99 3.34 23.89
C ARG A 94 -16.68 2.51 24.97
N GLY A 95 -15.98 1.63 25.66
CA GLY A 95 -16.65 0.79 26.64
C GLY A 95 -15.88 -0.34 27.29
N GLN A 96 -14.67 -0.70 26.86
CA GLN A 96 -13.85 -1.63 27.63
C GLN A 96 -12.36 -1.26 27.55
N MET A 97 -11.95 -0.39 28.46
CA MET A 97 -10.90 -0.78 29.37
C MET A 97 -11.19 -0.06 30.69
N CYS A 98 -11.82 -0.81 31.58
CA CYS A 98 -11.90 -0.54 33.00
C CYS A 98 -10.50 -0.47 33.60
#